data_AF-A0A914GAK0-F1
#
_entry.id   AF-A0A914GAK0-F1
#
_cell.length_a   1.000
_cell.length_b   1.000
_cell.length_c   1.000
_cell.angle_alpha   90.00
_cell.angle_beta   90.00
_cell.angle_gamma   90.00
#
_symmetry.space_group_name_H-M   'P 1'
#
loop_
_entity.id
_entity.type
_entity.pdbx_description
1 polymer ?
#
loop_
_entity_poly.entity_id
_entity_poly.type
_entity_poly.pdbx_seq_one_letter_code
_entity_poly.pdbx_strand_id
1 'polypeptide(L)'
;MYDTWFVQISTAPVDILTELPSDFQEMVASKKWQERKEGLEDLLKLATDNIRLDPKANYNEIVDTLSKILAKDADINVCAIAAKCITQLAKGLRTKFGPHVSTFTPIIFIYSELKKLTINSLI
;
A
#
# COMPACT_ATOMS: atom_id res chain seq x y z
N MET A 1 -30.38 26.34 3.36
CA MET A 1 -28.93 26.46 3.58
C MET A 1 -28.60 25.51 4.72
N TYR A 2 -28.39 24.23 4.39
CA TYR A 2 -28.02 23.21 5.37
C TYR A 2 -26.61 22.76 5.03
N ASP A 3 -25.68 23.15 5.89
CA ASP A 3 -24.28 22.76 5.86
C ASP A 3 -24.16 21.24 5.95
N THR A 4 -24.00 20.59 4.80
CA THR A 4 -23.60 19.18 4.71
C THR A 4 -22.09 19.08 4.93
N TRP A 5 -21.64 19.36 6.16
CA TRP A 5 -20.27 19.13 6.64
C TRP A 5 -20.11 17.77 7.33
N PHE A 6 -21.05 16.85 7.15
CA PHE A 6 -20.74 15.45 7.31
C PHE A 6 -19.98 15.02 6.07
N VAL A 7 -18.65 15.04 6.15
CA VAL A 7 -17.82 14.15 5.33
C VAL A 7 -18.50 12.80 5.42
N GLN A 8 -18.97 12.30 4.27
CA GLN A 8 -19.66 11.03 4.17
C GLN A 8 -18.63 9.95 4.52
N ILE A 9 -18.44 9.70 5.82
CA ILE A 9 -17.66 8.57 6.31
C ILE A 9 -18.47 7.36 5.86
N SER A 10 -18.08 6.76 4.73
CA SER A 10 -18.68 5.53 4.26
C SER A 10 -18.45 4.47 5.33
N THR A 11 -19.46 4.23 6.16
CA THR A 11 -19.44 3.17 7.17
C THR A 11 -19.51 1.78 6.53
N ALA A 12 -19.90 1.73 5.25
CA ALA A 12 -19.94 0.53 4.46
C ALA A 12 -18.50 0.12 4.06
N PRO A 13 -18.14 -1.17 4.18
CA PRO A 13 -16.90 -1.67 3.59
C PRO A 13 -16.88 -1.36 2.08
N VAL A 14 -15.80 -0.76 1.60
CA VAL A 14 -15.61 -0.41 0.18
C VAL A 14 -14.60 -1.37 -0.45
N ASP A 15 -14.96 -1.92 -1.61
CA ASP A 15 -14.03 -2.67 -2.45
C ASP A 15 -13.23 -1.72 -3.33
N ILE A 16 -12.09 -1.27 -2.81
CA ILE A 16 -11.20 -0.35 -3.52
C ILE A 16 -10.57 -1.00 -4.77
N LEU A 17 -10.60 -2.32 -4.91
CA LEU A 17 -10.01 -2.99 -6.09
C LEU A 17 -10.85 -2.74 -7.34
N THR A 18 -12.15 -2.50 -7.19
CA THR A 18 -13.06 -2.16 -8.29
C THR A 18 -12.94 -0.71 -8.75
N GLU A 19 -12.41 0.15 -7.88
CA GLU A 19 -12.16 1.58 -8.14
C GLU A 19 -10.75 1.83 -8.69
N LEU A 20 -9.89 0.79 -8.71
CA LEU A 20 -8.55 0.91 -9.27
C LEU A 20 -8.60 1.11 -10.79
N PRO A 21 -7.72 1.95 -11.35
CA PRO A 21 -7.53 2.05 -12.78
C PRO A 21 -7.21 0.68 -13.40
N SER A 22 -7.77 0.38 -14.57
CA SER A 22 -7.55 -0.92 -15.25
C SER A 22 -6.09 -1.14 -15.66
N ASP A 23 -5.34 -0.06 -15.83
CA ASP A 23 -3.91 -0.03 -16.13
C ASP A 23 -3.03 -0.11 -14.88
N PHE A 24 -3.58 -0.19 -13.66
CA PHE A 24 -2.80 -0.27 -12.42
C PHE A 24 -1.71 -1.34 -12.45
N GLN A 25 -2.04 -2.57 -12.90
CA GLN A 25 -1.06 -3.66 -12.98
C GLN A 25 0.03 -3.39 -14.04
N GLU A 26 -0.29 -2.67 -15.11
CA GLU A 26 0.68 -2.26 -16.12
C GLU A 26 1.60 -1.17 -15.57
N MET A 27 1.04 -0.19 -14.85
CA MET A 27 1.79 0.91 -14.22
C MET A 27 2.80 0.38 -13.20
N VAL A 28 2.38 -0.49 -12.28
CA VAL A 28 3.28 -1.07 -11.26
C VAL A 28 4.33 -2.03 -11.83
N ALA A 29 4.08 -2.58 -13.02
CA ALA A 29 5.05 -3.40 -13.77
C ALA A 29 5.95 -2.58 -14.71
N SER A 30 5.72 -1.27 -14.83
CA SER A 30 6.46 -0.43 -15.76
C SER A 30 7.95 -0.36 -15.44
N LYS A 31 8.77 -0.25 -16.49
CA LYS A 31 10.21 0.03 -16.35
C LYS A 31 10.47 1.45 -15.84
N LYS A 32 9.55 2.40 -16.05
CA LYS A 32 9.68 3.77 -15.55
C LYS A 32 9.21 3.83 -14.11
N TRP A 33 10.09 4.26 -13.21
CA TRP A 33 9.78 4.33 -11.78
C TRP A 33 8.67 5.35 -11.49
N GLN A 34 8.53 6.40 -12.32
CA GLN A 34 7.45 7.38 -12.19
C GLN A 34 6.07 6.77 -12.43
N GLU A 35 5.93 5.91 -13.45
CA GLU A 35 4.66 5.22 -13.72
C GLU A 35 4.33 4.23 -12.58
N ARG A 36 5.35 3.53 -12.04
CA ARG A 36 5.16 2.70 -10.84
C ARG A 36 4.70 3.51 -9.64
N LYS A 37 5.28 4.70 -9.45
CA LYS A 37 4.94 5.63 -8.38
C LYS A 37 3.49 6.11 -8.50
N GLU A 38 3.07 6.55 -9.68
CA GLU A 38 1.72 7.04 -9.93
C GLU A 38 0.66 5.97 -9.65
N GLY A 39 0.84 4.75 -10.15
CA GLY A 39 -0.09 3.65 -9.86
C GLY A 39 -0.19 3.33 -8.35
N LEU A 40 0.93 3.38 -7.63
CA LEU A 40 0.91 3.23 -6.16
C LEU A 40 0.27 4.42 -5.43
N GLU A 41 0.39 5.64 -5.95
CA GLU A 41 -0.26 6.83 -5.39
C GLU A 41 -1.78 6.76 -5.53
N ASP A 42 -2.29 6.23 -6.65
CA ASP A 42 -3.72 5.98 -6.83
C ASP A 42 -4.26 4.95 -5.84
N LEU A 43 -3.54 3.83 -5.66
CA LEU A 43 -3.88 2.84 -4.63
C LEU A 43 -3.84 3.45 -3.22
N LEU A 44 -2.81 4.26 -2.93
CA LEU A 44 -2.66 4.91 -1.62
C LEU A 44 -3.82 5.87 -1.35
N LYS A 45 -4.23 6.64 -2.36
CA LYS A 45 -5.35 7.58 -2.27
C LYS A 45 -6.65 6.84 -1.98
N LEU A 46 -6.97 5.80 -2.75
CA LEU A 46 -8.15 4.97 -2.52
C LEU A 46 -8.15 4.34 -1.11
N ALA A 47 -7.01 3.81 -0.67
CA ALA A 47 -6.89 3.23 0.67
C ALA A 47 -6.93 4.28 1.80
N THR A 48 -6.59 5.54 1.53
CA THR A 48 -6.64 6.63 2.51
C THR A 48 -8.02 7.25 2.61
N ASP A 49 -8.71 7.42 1.48
CA ASP A 49 -10.07 7.95 1.42
C ASP A 49 -11.08 6.96 2.02
N ASN A 50 -10.79 5.66 1.96
CA ASN A 50 -11.64 4.59 2.48
C ASN A 50 -11.11 4.00 3.79
N ILE A 51 -11.67 4.45 4.92
CA ILE A 51 -11.29 4.00 6.28
C ILE A 51 -11.62 2.51 6.51
N ARG A 52 -12.60 1.96 5.80
CA ARG A 52 -13.07 0.58 5.97
C ARG A 52 -13.11 -0.14 4.63
N LEU A 53 -12.20 -1.10 4.46
CA LEU A 53 -12.06 -1.88 3.23
C LEU A 53 -12.93 -3.14 3.30
N ASP A 54 -13.45 -3.59 2.17
CA ASP A 54 -14.21 -4.84 2.11
C ASP A 54 -13.29 -6.04 2.28
N PRO A 55 -13.40 -6.80 3.39
CA PRO A 55 -12.55 -7.97 3.63
C PRO A 55 -12.87 -9.16 2.69
N LYS A 56 -13.93 -9.11 1.90
CA LYS A 56 -14.26 -10.13 0.90
C LYS A 56 -13.48 -9.94 -0.40
N ALA A 57 -12.94 -8.75 -0.64
CA ALA A 57 -12.15 -8.46 -1.83
C ALA A 57 -10.82 -9.22 -1.79
N ASN A 58 -10.31 -9.59 -2.97
CA ASN A 58 -9.11 -10.42 -3.09
C ASN A 58 -7.83 -9.59 -3.08
N TYR A 59 -7.34 -9.20 -1.90
CA TYR A 59 -6.10 -8.43 -1.76
C TYR A 59 -4.81 -9.23 -1.97
N ASN A 60 -4.88 -10.55 -2.23
CA ASN A 60 -3.68 -11.38 -2.37
C ASN A 60 -2.74 -10.87 -3.47
N GLU A 61 -3.31 -10.46 -4.60
CA GLU A 61 -2.54 -9.95 -5.74
C GLU A 61 -1.86 -8.61 -5.40
N ILE A 62 -2.60 -7.68 -4.78
CA ILE A 62 -2.04 -6.40 -4.32
C ILE A 62 -0.93 -6.60 -3.29
N VAL A 63 -1.13 -7.51 -2.34
CA VAL A 63 -0.14 -7.85 -1.31
C VAL A 63 1.14 -8.42 -1.94
N ASP A 64 1.00 -9.32 -2.92
CA ASP A 64 2.15 -9.89 -3.64
C ASP A 64 2.89 -8.84 -4.47
N THR A 65 2.17 -7.96 -5.18
CA THR A 65 2.74 -6.83 -5.91
C THR A 65 3.51 -5.89 -4.99
N LEU A 66 2.92 -5.47 -3.86
CA LEU A 66 3.57 -4.59 -2.89
C LEU A 66 4.81 -5.27 -2.26
N SER A 67 4.74 -6.57 -1.99
CA SER A 67 5.87 -7.36 -1.50
C SER A 67 7.03 -7.39 -2.49
N LYS A 68 6.75 -7.63 -3.78
CA LYS A 68 7.75 -7.61 -4.86
C LYS A 68 8.41 -6.24 -5.01
N ILE A 69 7.62 -5.16 -4.97
CA ILE A 69 8.14 -3.78 -5.04
C ILE A 69 9.07 -3.52 -3.87
N LEU A 70 8.65 -3.79 -2.63
CA LEU A 70 9.53 -3.56 -1.47
C LEU A 70 10.81 -4.39 -1.50
N ALA A 71 10.78 -5.61 -2.04
CA ALA A 71 11.92 -6.51 -2.07
C ALA A 71 12.91 -6.24 -3.21
N LYS A 72 12.44 -5.73 -4.36
CA LYS A 72 13.24 -5.67 -5.60
C LYS A 72 13.29 -4.31 -6.28
N ASP A 73 12.43 -3.35 -5.93
CA ASP A 73 12.45 -2.06 -6.59
C ASP A 73 13.72 -1.29 -6.21
N ALA A 74 14.35 -0.69 -7.21
CA ALA A 74 15.59 0.06 -7.04
C ALA A 74 15.32 1.49 -6.53
N ASP A 75 14.11 2.01 -6.71
CA ASP A 75 13.77 3.38 -6.31
C ASP A 75 13.13 3.42 -4.91
N ILE A 76 13.82 4.09 -3.98
CA ILE A 76 13.37 4.19 -2.59
C ILE A 76 12.05 4.95 -2.43
N ASN A 77 11.71 5.86 -3.34
CA ASN A 77 10.45 6.61 -3.29
C ASN A 77 9.27 5.70 -3.63
N VAL A 78 9.43 4.80 -4.60
CA VAL A 78 8.44 3.79 -4.96
C VAL A 78 8.24 2.83 -3.77
N CYS A 79 9.34 2.34 -3.17
CA CYS A 79 9.28 1.53 -1.95
C CYS A 79 8.58 2.25 -0.78
N ALA A 80 8.85 3.54 -0.58
CA ALA A 80 8.24 4.32 0.48
C ALA A 80 6.72 4.45 0.33
N ILE A 81 6.22 4.60 -0.91
CA ILE A 81 4.78 4.65 -1.17
C ILE A 81 4.15 3.26 -1.01
N ALA A 82 4.79 2.21 -1.51
CA ALA A 82 4.34 0.83 -1.28
C ALA A 82 4.19 0.52 0.22
N ALA A 83 5.14 0.94 1.05
CA ALA A 83 5.06 0.81 2.51
C ALA A 83 3.87 1.58 3.12
N LYS A 84 3.58 2.79 2.61
CA LYS A 84 2.39 3.56 3.01
C LYS A 84 1.10 2.84 2.60
N CYS A 85 1.03 2.27 1.40
CA CYS A 85 -0.12 1.48 0.94
C CYS A 85 -0.39 0.32 1.89
N ILE A 86 0.64 -0.47 2.24
CA ILE A 86 0.52 -1.58 3.20
C ILE A 86 -0.03 -1.10 4.54
N THR A 87 0.46 0.05 5.02
CA THR A 87 0.01 0.63 6.29
C THR A 87 -1.48 0.99 6.25
N GLN A 88 -1.96 1.58 5.15
CA GLN A 88 -3.37 1.93 5.00
C GLN A 88 -4.25 0.69 4.79
N LEU A 89 -3.80 -0.30 4.01
CA LEU A 89 -4.49 -1.58 3.86
C LEU A 89 -4.64 -2.30 5.21
N ALA A 90 -3.58 -2.32 6.03
CA ALA A 90 -3.63 -2.89 7.37
C ALA A 90 -4.62 -2.16 8.29
N LYS A 91 -4.68 -0.84 8.22
CA LYS A 91 -5.67 -0.02 8.97
C LYS A 91 -7.11 -0.26 8.48
N GLY A 92 -7.30 -0.41 7.18
CA GLY A 92 -8.60 -0.61 6.54
C GLY A 92 -9.18 -2.01 6.75
N LEU A 93 -8.34 -3.05 6.67
CA LEU A 93 -8.73 -4.47 6.84
C LEU A 93 -8.68 -4.95 8.30
N ARG A 94 -7.95 -4.24 9.17
CA ARG A 94 -7.82 -4.52 10.61
C ARG A 94 -7.43 -5.98 10.86
N THR A 95 -8.30 -6.75 11.51
CA THR A 95 -8.05 -8.16 11.88
C THR A 95 -7.93 -9.10 10.67
N LYS A 96 -8.50 -8.72 9.53
CA LYS A 96 -8.43 -9.53 8.30
C LYS A 96 -7.12 -9.38 7.55
N PHE A 97 -6.27 -8.43 7.95
CA PHE A 97 -4.92 -8.31 7.42
C PHE A 97 -3.96 -9.38 7.98
N GLY A 98 -4.32 -10.07 9.07
CA GLY A 98 -3.48 -11.04 9.77
C GLY A 98 -2.74 -12.07 8.88
N PRO A 99 -3.41 -12.74 7.92
CA PRO A 99 -2.77 -13.71 7.03
C PRO A 99 -1.69 -13.12 6.11
N HIS A 100 -1.74 -11.81 5.83
CA HIS A 100 -0.80 -11.14 4.94
C HIS A 100 0.45 -10.63 5.65
N VAL A 101 0.44 -10.57 6.99
CA VAL A 101 1.55 -10.04 7.80
C VAL A 101 2.82 -10.86 7.58
N SER A 102 2.71 -12.20 7.51
CA SER A 102 3.86 -13.10 7.31
C SER A 102 4.63 -12.83 6.02
N THR A 103 3.95 -12.37 4.97
CA THR A 103 4.56 -11.99 3.69
C THR A 103 5.51 -10.80 3.83
N PHE A 104 5.18 -9.84 4.70
CA PHE A 104 5.96 -8.61 4.88
C PHE A 104 7.01 -8.70 6.00
N THR A 105 6.86 -9.62 6.95
CA THR A 105 7.81 -9.82 8.06
C THR A 105 9.29 -9.87 7.63
N PRO A 106 9.71 -10.71 6.66
CA PRO A 106 11.12 -10.76 6.27
C PRO A 106 11.60 -9.45 5.63
N ILE A 107 10.73 -8.78 4.87
CA ILE A 107 11.04 -7.52 4.20
C ILE A 107 11.25 -6.41 5.23
N ILE A 108 10.33 -6.27 6.19
CA ILE A 108 10.42 -5.27 7.27
C ILE A 108 11.69 -5.49 8.09
N PHE A 109 12.03 -6.75 8.39
CA PHE A 109 13.27 -7.08 9.10
C PHE A 109 14.51 -6.59 8.35
N ILE A 110 14.61 -6.88 7.05
CA ILE A 110 15.73 -6.42 6.20
C ILE A 110 15.82 -4.88 6.20
N TYR A 111 14.72 -4.16 6.00
CA TYR A 111 14.72 -2.69 6.06
C TYR A 111 15.14 -2.14 7.43
N SER A 112 14.79 -2.84 8.52
CA SER A 112 15.20 -2.43 9.87
C SER A 112 16.70 -2.61 10.10
N GLU A 113 17.31 -3.65 9.53
CA GLU A 113 18.75 -3.89 9.60
C GLU A 113 19.54 -2.90 8.73
N LEU A 114 19.05 -2.57 7.54
CA LEU A 114 19.67 -1.56 6.67
C LEU A 114 19.73 -0.17 7.33
N LYS A 115 18.68 0.24 8.05
CA LYS A 115 18.68 1.50 8.81
C LYS A 115 19.71 1.53 9.94
N LYS A 116 20.01 0.38 10.57
CA LYS A 116 21.06 0.27 11.60
C LYS A 116 22.45 0.41 10.98
N LEU A 117 22.66 -0.13 9.79
CA LEU A 117 23.95 -0.07 9.09
C LEU A 117 24.32 1.36 8.65
N THR A 118 23.36 2.20 8.27
CA THR A 118 23.64 3.60 7.89
C THR A 118 24.06 4.48 9.08
N ILE A 119 23.66 4.11 10.30
CA ILE A 119 24.05 4.84 11.53
C ILE A 119 25.45 4.41 12.00
N ASN A 120 25.83 3.15 11.79
CA ASN A 120 27.13 2.63 12.23
C ASN A 120 28.31 2.99 11.31
N SER A 121 28.07 3.51 10.09
CA SER A 121 29.13 3.97 9.19
C SER A 121 29.49 5.45 9.37
N LEU A 122 28.95 6.12 10.38
CA LEU A 122 29.16 7.55 10.68
C LEU A 122 29.74 7.80 12.09
N ILE A 123 30.34 6.77 12.71
CA ILE A 123 31.05 6.88 14.00
C ILE A 123 32.51 6.51 13.79
#